data_AF-A0AAW1ID74-F1
#
_entry.id   AF-A0AAW1ID74-F1
#
_cell.length_a   1.000
_cell.length_b   1.000
_cell.length_c   1.000
_cell.angle_alpha   90.00
_cell.angle_beta   90.00
_cell.angle_gamma   90.00
#
_symmetry.space_group_name_H-M   'P 1'
#
loop_
_entity.id
_entity.type
_entity.pdbx_description
1 polymer ?
#
loop_
_entity_poly.entity_id
_entity_poly.type
_entity_poly.pdbx_seq_one_letter_code
_entity_poly.pdbx_strand_id
1 'polypeptide(L)'
;MNRNTVIIIDLLRTHISPKPSEIAEQHKFSVRLQHEGESIANFQADLKKLTKNCNYFCENCKKPTLNTHLRSQFIKAVRDNEIRVRLLQQSTNITFEEAVKLALAIES
;
A
#
# COMPACT_ATOMS: atom_id res chain seq x y z
N MET A 1 26.83 -23.27 -18.49
CA MET A 1 26.77 -22.04 -17.65
C MET A 1 27.46 -22.35 -16.33
N ASN A 2 28.47 -21.57 -15.93
CA ASN A 2 29.37 -21.89 -14.80
C ASN A 2 28.65 -21.68 -13.45
N ARG A 3 28.60 -22.72 -12.61
CA ARG A 3 27.94 -22.70 -11.29
C ARG A 3 28.53 -21.64 -10.34
N ASN A 4 29.81 -21.30 -10.51
CA ASN A 4 30.48 -20.30 -9.67
C ASN A 4 29.96 -18.88 -9.89
N THR A 5 29.55 -18.54 -11.11
CA THR A 5 29.07 -17.18 -11.43
C THR A 5 27.72 -16.90 -10.78
N VAL A 6 26.86 -17.90 -10.63
CA VAL A 6 25.53 -17.78 -10.00
C VAL A 6 25.67 -17.52 -8.49
N ILE A 7 26.57 -18.24 -7.82
CA ILE A 7 26.80 -18.09 -6.37
C ILE A 7 27.31 -16.68 -6.03
N ILE A 8 28.23 -16.14 -6.82
CA ILE A 8 28.78 -14.80 -6.60
C ILE A 8 27.70 -13.72 -6.79
N ILE A 9 26.84 -13.86 -7.81
CA ILE A 9 25.76 -12.91 -8.07
C ILE A 9 24.74 -12.90 -6.92
N ASP A 10 24.37 -14.07 -6.40
CA ASP A 10 23.42 -14.15 -5.28
C ASP A 10 24.03 -13.61 -3.98
N LEU A 11 25.31 -13.91 -3.70
CA LEU A 11 26.02 -13.36 -2.54
C LEU A 11 26.08 -11.82 -2.59
N LEU A 12 26.41 -11.27 -3.76
CA LEU A 12 26.45 -9.82 -3.97
C LEU A 12 25.07 -9.18 -3.77
N ARG A 13 23.99 -9.81 -4.24
CA ARG A 13 22.61 -9.32 -4.00
C ARG A 13 22.28 -9.30 -2.52
N THR A 14 22.60 -10.36 -1.78
CA THR A 14 22.32 -10.44 -0.33
C THR A 14 23.10 -9.40 0.48
N HIS A 15 24.34 -9.09 0.08
CA HIS A 15 25.19 -8.15 0.82
C HIS A 15 25.06 -6.68 0.38
N ILE A 16 24.76 -6.41 -0.89
CA ILE A 16 24.74 -5.05 -1.45
C ILE A 16 23.32 -4.46 -1.47
N SER A 17 22.29 -5.30 -1.56
CA SER A 17 20.88 -4.87 -1.60
C SER A 17 20.00 -5.85 -0.83
N PRO A 18 20.11 -5.88 0.51
CA PRO A 18 19.26 -6.75 1.31
C PRO A 18 17.79 -6.46 1.02
N LYS A 19 16.97 -7.51 0.99
CA LYS A 19 15.52 -7.36 0.84
C LYS A 19 15.04 -6.36 1.91
N PRO A 20 14.28 -5.31 1.53
CA PRO A 20 13.78 -4.34 2.50
C PRO A 20 13.07 -5.04 3.65
N SER A 21 13.32 -4.56 4.87
CA SER A 21 12.62 -5.07 6.05
C SER A 21 11.12 -4.90 5.85
N GLU A 22 10.38 -6.00 5.88
CA GLU A 22 8.93 -5.99 5.73
C GLU A 22 8.28 -5.05 6.74
N ILE A 23 8.77 -5.08 7.98
CA ILE A 23 8.28 -4.21 9.06
C ILE A 23 8.54 -2.73 8.73
N ALA A 24 9.73 -2.40 8.18
CA ALA A 24 10.04 -1.03 7.80
C ALA A 24 9.16 -0.54 6.63
N GLU A 25 8.89 -1.39 5.66
CA GLU A 25 8.03 -1.07 4.51
C GLU A 25 6.57 -0.93 4.95
N GLN A 26 6.08 -1.81 5.83
CA GLN A 26 4.76 -1.68 6.46
C GLN A 26 4.64 -0.40 7.27
N HIS A 27 5.69 -0.02 8.02
CA HIS A 27 5.73 1.25 8.74
C HIS A 27 5.62 2.43 7.77
N LYS A 28 6.46 2.46 6.73
CA LYS A 28 6.45 3.49 5.68
C LYS A 28 5.08 3.65 5.03
N PHE A 29 4.40 2.54 4.75
CA PHE A 29 3.01 2.54 4.27
C PHE A 29 2.04 3.14 5.31
N SER A 30 2.12 2.71 6.57
CA SER A 30 1.16 3.08 7.63
C SER A 30 1.20 4.56 8.04
N VAL A 31 2.35 5.22 7.87
CA VAL A 31 2.55 6.65 8.17
C VAL A 31 2.29 7.55 6.96
N ARG A 32 2.06 7.00 5.77
CA ARG A 32 1.79 7.80 4.57
C ARG A 32 0.42 8.48 4.69
N LEU A 33 0.43 9.82 4.76
CA LEU A 33 -0.74 10.70 4.76
C LEU A 33 -0.81 11.47 3.44
N GLN A 34 -2.01 11.76 2.92
CA GLN A 34 -2.17 12.62 1.75
C GLN A 34 -1.56 13.99 2.03
N HIS A 35 -0.66 14.45 1.16
CA HIS A 35 -0.01 15.75 1.31
C HIS A 35 -0.98 16.89 0.97
N GLU A 36 -0.66 18.10 1.41
CA GLU A 36 -1.40 19.29 0.98
C GLU A 36 -1.24 19.51 -0.53
N GLY A 37 -2.35 19.74 -1.23
CA GLY A 37 -2.37 19.89 -2.69
C GLY A 37 -2.16 18.60 -3.49
N GLU A 38 -2.00 17.44 -2.84
CA GLU A 38 -1.90 16.16 -3.52
C GLU A 38 -3.28 15.65 -3.93
N SER A 39 -3.48 15.29 -5.20
CA SER A 39 -4.73 14.71 -5.68
C SER A 39 -4.95 13.27 -5.19
N ILE A 40 -6.21 12.84 -5.08
CA ILE A 40 -6.59 11.47 -4.74
C ILE A 40 -5.98 10.47 -5.73
N ALA A 41 -5.92 10.83 -7.03
CA ALA A 41 -5.31 10.00 -8.06
C ALA A 41 -3.83 9.73 -7.82
N ASN A 42 -3.06 10.76 -7.42
CA ASN A 42 -1.65 10.61 -7.08
C ASN A 42 -1.47 9.84 -5.76
N PHE A 43 -2.28 10.20 -4.76
CA PHE A 43 -2.22 9.59 -3.44
C PHE A 43 -2.46 8.06 -3.48
N GLN A 44 -3.51 7.61 -4.19
CA GLN A 44 -3.80 6.17 -4.30
C GLN A 44 -2.72 5.41 -5.10
N ALA A 45 -2.14 6.03 -6.12
CA ALA A 45 -1.05 5.45 -6.90
C ALA A 45 0.20 5.27 -6.04
N ASP A 46 0.57 6.27 -5.23
CA ASP A 46 1.72 6.18 -4.34
C ASP A 46 1.51 5.22 -3.18
N LEU A 47 0.31 5.16 -2.59
CA LEU A 47 -0.03 4.15 -1.59
C LEU A 47 0.18 2.73 -2.13
N LYS A 48 -0.27 2.43 -3.35
CA LYS A 48 -0.04 1.13 -4.01
C LYS A 48 1.44 0.82 -4.21
N LYS A 49 2.25 1.81 -4.55
CA LYS A 49 3.71 1.60 -4.71
C LYS A 49 4.36 1.19 -3.39
N LEU A 50 3.92 1.75 -2.27
CA LEU A 50 4.47 1.46 -0.95
C LEU A 50 4.18 0.03 -0.46
N THR A 51 3.15 -0.64 -0.98
CA THR A 51 2.81 -2.00 -0.53
C THR A 51 3.68 -3.11 -1.15
N LYS A 52 4.53 -2.78 -2.12
CA LYS A 52 5.29 -3.75 -2.94
C LYS A 52 6.08 -4.78 -2.12
N ASN A 53 6.62 -4.36 -0.96
CA ASN A 53 7.47 -5.19 -0.11
C ASN A 53 6.84 -5.50 1.26
N CYS A 54 5.57 -5.14 1.48
CA CYS A 54 4.90 -5.28 2.77
C CYS A 54 4.42 -6.71 3.08
N ASN A 55 4.38 -7.60 2.07
CA ASN A 55 3.91 -9.00 2.19
C ASN A 55 2.59 -9.17 2.97
N TYR A 56 1.58 -8.34 2.71
CA TYR A 56 0.27 -8.43 3.37
C TYR A 56 -0.47 -9.74 3.07
N PHE A 57 -0.35 -10.70 3.98
CA PHE A 57 -0.88 -12.06 3.85
C PHE A 57 -1.39 -12.59 5.19
N CYS A 58 -2.53 -13.26 5.15
CA CYS A 58 -3.13 -13.93 6.30
C CYS A 58 -2.64 -15.37 6.36
N GLU A 59 -1.80 -15.69 7.35
CA GLU A 59 -1.24 -17.05 7.49
C GLU A 59 -2.29 -18.12 7.78
N ASN A 60 -3.30 -17.82 8.60
CA ASN A 60 -4.32 -18.80 8.99
C ASN A 60 -5.28 -19.13 7.84
N CYS A 61 -5.62 -18.13 7.02
CA CYS A 61 -6.60 -18.26 5.95
C CYS A 61 -5.98 -18.36 4.54
N LYS A 62 -4.64 -18.29 4.46
CA LYS A 62 -3.83 -18.37 3.25
C LYS A 62 -4.28 -17.44 2.11
N LYS A 63 -4.69 -16.22 2.46
CA LYS A 63 -5.21 -15.21 1.52
C LYS A 63 -4.43 -13.89 1.62
N PRO A 64 -4.20 -13.18 0.50
CA PRO A 64 -3.69 -11.81 0.53
C PRO A 64 -4.65 -10.89 1.28
N THR A 65 -4.12 -9.97 2.09
CA THR A 65 -4.90 -8.95 2.83
C THR A 65 -4.65 -7.53 2.32
N LEU A 66 -3.92 -7.41 1.21
CA LEU A 66 -3.48 -6.13 0.61
C LEU A 66 -4.63 -5.12 0.47
N ASN A 67 -5.77 -5.52 -0.10
CA ASN A 67 -6.90 -4.62 -0.33
C ASN A 67 -7.51 -4.09 0.98
N THR A 68 -7.52 -4.92 2.04
CA THR A 68 -7.98 -4.51 3.37
C THR A 68 -7.07 -3.43 3.96
N HIS A 69 -5.75 -3.60 3.83
CA HIS A 69 -4.77 -2.62 4.31
C HIS A 69 -4.80 -1.33 3.48
N LEU A 70 -4.85 -1.43 2.16
CA LEU A 70 -4.99 -0.29 1.25
C LEU A 70 -6.23 0.55 1.58
N ARG A 71 -7.40 -0.10 1.70
CA ARG A 71 -8.65 0.56 2.06
C ARG A 71 -8.55 1.28 3.40
N SER A 72 -8.08 0.57 4.43
CA SER A 72 -8.01 1.13 5.79
C SER A 72 -7.06 2.32 5.85
N GLN A 73 -5.89 2.21 5.22
CA GLN A 73 -4.92 3.31 5.16
C GLN A 73 -5.48 4.48 4.35
N PHE A 74 -6.04 4.23 3.16
CA PHE A 74 -6.60 5.29 2.32
C PHE A 74 -7.66 6.10 3.08
N ILE A 75 -8.66 5.43 3.68
CA ILE A 75 -9.72 6.11 4.46
C ILE A 75 -9.13 6.91 5.62
N LYS A 76 -8.17 6.34 6.36
CA LYS A 76 -7.49 7.02 7.48
C LYS A 76 -6.73 8.26 7.03
N ALA A 77 -6.07 8.18 5.87
CA ALA A 77 -5.00 9.09 5.47
C ALA A 77 -5.42 10.14 4.44
N VAL A 78 -6.64 10.05 3.89
CA VAL A 78 -7.24 11.13 3.09
C VAL A 78 -7.37 12.38 3.97
N ARG A 79 -6.85 13.49 3.45
CA ARG A 79 -6.78 14.79 4.13
C ARG A 79 -8.14 15.44 4.22
N ASP A 80 -8.89 15.41 3.12
CA ASP A 80 -10.22 15.99 3.03
C ASP A 80 -11.20 15.29 4.01
N ASN A 81 -11.78 16.08 4.92
CA ASN A 81 -12.65 15.55 5.95
C ASN A 81 -14.02 15.13 5.40
N GLU A 82 -14.54 15.82 4.39
CA GLU A 82 -15.82 15.46 3.76
C GLU A 82 -15.71 14.13 3.03
N ILE A 83 -14.65 13.95 2.24
CA ILE A 83 -14.36 12.67 1.57
C ILE A 83 -14.26 11.55 2.61
N ARG A 84 -13.47 11.76 3.68
CA ARG A 84 -13.28 10.76 4.74
C ARG A 84 -14.58 10.39 5.45
N VAL A 85 -15.43 11.38 5.78
CA VAL A 85 -16.76 11.12 6.37
C VAL A 85 -17.64 10.33 5.42
N ARG A 86 -17.67 10.67 4.12
CA ARG A 86 -18.47 9.89 3.15
C ARG A 86 -17.98 8.47 2.97
N LEU A 87 -16.67 8.24 2.99
CA LEU A 87 -16.08 6.90 2.95
C LEU A 87 -16.46 6.06 4.18
N LEU A 88 -16.45 6.67 5.37
CA LEU A 88 -16.81 5.99 6.62
C LEU A 88 -18.30 5.61 6.72
N GLN A 89 -19.17 6.26 5.94
CA GLN A 89 -20.61 5.95 5.86
C GLN A 89 -20.94 4.83 4.86
N GLN A 90 -19.95 4.34 4.10
CA GLN A 90 -20.16 3.26 3.14
C GLN A 90 -20.36 1.91 3.86
N SER A 91 -20.87 0.93 3.11
CA SER A 91 -21.03 -0.43 3.65
C SER A 91 -19.68 -0.99 4.14
N THR A 92 -19.74 -1.90 5.12
CA THR A 92 -18.56 -2.57 5.69
C THR A 92 -17.73 -3.35 4.65
N ASN A 93 -18.33 -3.65 3.50
CA ASN A 93 -17.73 -4.44 2.43
C ASN A 93 -17.16 -3.59 1.29
N ILE A 94 -17.18 -2.25 1.38
CA ILE A 94 -16.61 -1.40 0.33
C ILE A 94 -15.17 -1.81 0.01
N THR A 95 -14.88 -1.99 -1.26
CA THR A 95 -13.54 -2.33 -1.76
C THR A 95 -12.64 -1.09 -1.79
N PHE A 96 -11.33 -1.30 -1.93
CA PHE A 96 -10.41 -0.17 -2.09
C PHE A 96 -10.71 0.61 -3.37
N GLU A 97 -11.02 -0.08 -4.46
CA GLU A 97 -11.34 0.49 -5.76
C GLU A 97 -12.62 1.36 -5.71
N GLU A 98 -13.66 0.87 -5.04
CA GLU A 98 -14.91 1.62 -4.83
C GLU A 98 -14.68 2.87 -3.95
N ALA A 99 -13.87 2.74 -2.89
CA ALA A 99 -13.48 3.86 -2.04
C ALA A 99 -12.74 4.95 -2.84
N VAL A 100 -11.77 4.57 -3.68
CA VAL A 100 -11.06 5.51 -4.54
C VAL A 100 -12.00 6.15 -5.56
N LYS A 101 -12.90 5.38 -6.18
CA LYS A 101 -13.87 5.91 -7.14
C LYS A 101 -14.79 6.95 -6.51
N LEU A 102 -15.27 6.71 -5.28
CA LEU A 102 -16.08 7.66 -4.54
C LEU A 102 -15.29 8.93 -4.21
N ALA A 103 -14.06 8.79 -3.72
CA ALA A 103 -13.21 9.93 -3.40
C ALA A 103 -12.91 10.80 -4.63
N LEU A 104 -12.60 10.19 -5.78
CA LEU A 104 -12.39 10.90 -7.04
C LEU A 104 -13.64 11.67 -7.51
N ALA A 105 -14.83 11.10 -7.32
CA ALA A 105 -16.08 11.76 -7.67
C ALA A 105 -16.41 12.97 -6.77
N ILE A 106 -15.89 13.01 -5.54
CA ILE A 106 -16.06 14.13 -4.60
C ILE A 106 -14.96 15.20 -4.80
N GLU A 107 -13.74 14.79 -5.15
CA GLU A 107 -12.62 15.69 -5.44
C GLU A 107 -12.85 16.55 -6.70
N SER A 108 -13.74 16.10 -7.59
CA SER A 108 -14.05 16.75 -8.88
C SER A 108 -14.79 18.07 -8.76
#